data_AF-A0A923TNF0-F1
#
_entry.id   AF-A0A923TNF0-F1
#
_cell.length_a   1.000
_cell.length_b   1.000
_cell.length_c   1.000
_cell.angle_alpha   90.00
_cell.angle_beta   90.00
_cell.angle_gamma   90.00
#
_symmetry.space_group_name_H-M   'P 1'
#
loop_
_entity.id
_entity.type
_entity.pdbx_description
1 polymer ?
#
loop_
_entity_poly.entity_id
_entity_poly.type
_entity_poly.pdbx_seq_one_letter_code
_entity_poly.pdbx_strand_id
1 'polypeptide(L)'
;MNTQFRPRLDCVCKALATGCAALALWLPVPVSAWQKAAVTGHPFSSETAQVYHWAMYTGDTHGMPFVILDKKNATMLVFSADGRLRGSTPVLIGSAIGDESVQGLGERELSGILPSERTTPAGRFISTPGRNSSGEDIVWVDYEAAVSMHRVRAKVASERRLQRLASPTPDDNRISFGCINMPPVFYNTVVHPLLGNARGVVYILPETRTASAQFGSFDLPASQAVAVAIPTATQGR
;
A
#
# COMPACT_ATOMS: atom_id res chain seq x y z
N MET A 1 51.46 -67.00 -5.13
CA MET A 1 51.49 -66.60 -3.70
C MET A 1 51.92 -65.15 -3.63
N ASN A 2 51.00 -64.27 -3.20
CA ASN A 2 51.13 -63.00 -2.48
C ASN A 2 52.30 -62.02 -2.81
N THR A 3 52.13 -60.71 -2.96
CA THR A 3 50.98 -59.78 -2.87
C THR A 3 51.48 -58.37 -3.27
N GLN A 4 50.65 -57.65 -4.04
CA GLN A 4 50.33 -56.20 -3.98
C GLN A 4 51.47 -55.15 -4.00
N PHE A 5 51.71 -54.41 -5.11
CA PHE A 5 50.98 -53.23 -5.63
C PHE A 5 50.91 -52.01 -4.68
N ARG A 6 51.73 -50.97 -4.95
CA ARG A 6 51.34 -49.54 -4.88
C ARG A 6 52.26 -48.70 -5.81
N PRO A 7 51.70 -47.77 -6.62
CA PRO A 7 52.45 -47.05 -7.65
C PRO A 7 52.95 -45.65 -7.22
N ARG A 8 53.83 -45.15 -8.10
CA ARG A 8 54.52 -43.85 -8.22
C ARG A 8 53.60 -42.62 -8.23
N LEU A 9 54.14 -41.44 -7.89
CA LEU A 9 54.43 -40.33 -8.83
C LEU A 9 54.87 -39.04 -8.10
N ASP A 10 56.15 -38.72 -8.31
CA ASP A 10 56.77 -37.43 -8.67
C ASP A 10 55.82 -36.21 -8.82
N CYS A 11 56.07 -35.09 -8.14
CA CYS A 11 57.03 -34.02 -8.44
C CYS A 11 56.48 -32.94 -9.40
N VAL A 12 56.96 -31.70 -9.15
CA VAL A 12 56.91 -30.48 -9.99
C VAL A 12 55.68 -29.57 -9.77
N CYS A 13 55.79 -28.46 -9.03
CA CYS A 13 56.38 -27.14 -9.33
C CYS A 13 55.53 -26.17 -10.19
N LYS A 14 55.27 -25.00 -9.59
CA LYS A 14 55.05 -23.64 -10.13
C LYS A 14 53.73 -23.31 -10.85
N ALA A 15 53.03 -22.30 -10.32
CA ALA A 15 52.77 -21.06 -11.08
C ALA A 15 52.31 -19.92 -10.15
N LEU A 16 52.69 -18.71 -10.56
CA LEU A 16 52.53 -17.42 -9.88
C LEU A 16 51.06 -17.00 -9.78
N ALA A 17 50.67 -16.50 -8.60
CA ALA A 17 49.37 -15.89 -8.37
C ALA A 17 49.38 -14.43 -8.84
N THR A 18 48.90 -14.18 -10.06
CA THR A 18 48.57 -12.83 -10.52
C THR A 18 47.18 -12.48 -9.97
N GLY A 19 47.15 -11.67 -8.92
CA GLY A 19 45.92 -11.14 -8.34
C GLY A 19 45.25 -10.15 -9.30
N CYS A 20 44.20 -10.58 -9.99
CA CYS A 20 43.21 -9.67 -10.54
C CYS A 20 42.15 -9.43 -9.45
N ALA A 21 42.29 -8.32 -8.72
CA ALA A 21 41.23 -7.82 -7.86
C ALA A 21 40.05 -7.42 -8.75
N ALA A 22 39.08 -8.32 -8.93
CA ALA A 22 37.78 -7.96 -9.44
C ALA A 22 37.09 -7.10 -8.35
N LEU A 23 37.20 -5.78 -8.48
CA LEU A 23 36.31 -4.85 -7.79
C LEU A 23 34.89 -5.19 -8.22
N ALA A 24 34.20 -6.00 -7.41
CA ALA A 24 32.77 -6.11 -7.43
C ALA A 24 32.21 -4.74 -7.02
N LEU A 25 32.02 -3.87 -8.00
CA LEU A 25 31.26 -2.64 -7.86
C LEU A 25 29.82 -3.07 -7.52
N TRP A 26 29.55 -3.15 -6.23
CA TRP A 26 28.20 -3.18 -5.68
C TRP A 26 27.60 -1.80 -5.97
N LEU A 27 27.13 -1.60 -7.19
CA LEU A 27 26.33 -0.44 -7.52
C LEU A 27 25.00 -0.65 -6.80
N PRO A 28 24.66 0.15 -5.77
CA PRO A 28 23.32 0.09 -5.22
C PRO A 28 22.38 0.43 -6.37
N VAL A 29 21.51 -0.52 -6.75
CA VAL A 29 20.39 -0.21 -7.64
C VAL A 29 19.65 0.92 -6.94
N PRO A 30 19.58 2.13 -7.54
CA PRO A 30 18.90 3.22 -6.87
C PRO A 30 17.44 2.80 -6.69
N VAL A 31 17.02 2.70 -5.43
CA VAL A 31 15.62 2.55 -5.03
C VAL A 31 14.94 3.89 -5.29
N SER A 32 14.89 4.34 -6.54
CA SER A 32 14.29 5.62 -6.94
C SER A 32 13.52 5.46 -8.24
N ALA A 33 12.42 4.73 -8.16
CA ALA A 33 11.37 4.74 -9.17
C ALA A 33 9.98 4.64 -8.51
N TRP A 34 9.78 5.36 -7.40
CA TRP A 34 8.48 5.46 -6.72
C TRP A 34 8.10 6.90 -6.34
N GLN A 35 8.81 7.91 -6.86
CA GLN A 35 8.37 9.29 -6.73
C GLN A 35 7.57 9.67 -7.97
N LYS A 36 6.24 9.69 -7.83
CA LYS A 36 5.44 10.63 -8.61
C LYS A 36 6.09 12.01 -8.43
N ALA A 37 6.40 12.66 -9.54
CA ALA A 37 6.94 14.01 -9.54
C ALA A 37 6.07 14.90 -8.65
N ALA A 38 6.70 15.57 -7.69
CA ALA A 38 6.05 16.60 -6.90
C ALA A 38 5.69 17.74 -7.85
N VAL A 39 4.45 17.73 -8.34
CA VAL A 39 3.83 18.91 -8.95
C VAL A 39 3.69 19.92 -7.83
N THR A 40 4.22 21.12 -8.02
CA THR A 40 4.06 22.26 -7.12
C THR A 40 2.55 22.57 -6.99
N GLY A 41 1.98 22.09 -5.89
CA GLY A 41 0.56 21.98 -5.57
C GLY A 41 0.44 20.92 -4.47
N HIS A 42 -0.62 20.91 -3.67
CA HIS A 42 -0.79 19.83 -2.68
C HIS A 42 -0.65 18.48 -3.41
N PRO A 43 0.14 17.50 -2.93
CA PRO A 43 0.36 16.23 -3.62
C PRO A 43 -0.89 15.33 -3.67
N PHE A 44 -2.05 15.89 -3.33
CA PHE A 44 -3.31 15.24 -3.06
C PHE A 44 -4.36 15.80 -4.03
N SER A 45 -5.36 14.98 -4.38
CA SER A 45 -6.58 15.51 -4.99
C SER A 45 -7.29 16.47 -4.04
N SER A 46 -8.14 17.34 -4.58
CA SER A 46 -8.96 18.24 -3.77
C SER A 46 -9.83 17.48 -2.76
N GLU A 47 -10.44 16.36 -3.16
CA GLU A 47 -11.23 15.51 -2.27
C GLU A 47 -10.38 14.86 -1.17
N THR A 48 -9.16 14.42 -1.48
CA THR A 48 -8.22 13.90 -0.46
C THR A 48 -7.87 14.98 0.55
N ALA A 49 -7.54 16.19 0.08
CA ALA A 49 -7.23 17.32 0.95
C ALA A 49 -8.42 17.70 1.84
N GLN A 50 -9.63 17.74 1.26
CA GLN A 50 -10.86 18.01 2.00
C GLN A 50 -11.07 17.01 3.14
N VAL A 51 -11.02 15.71 2.85
CA VAL A 51 -11.24 14.67 3.87
C VAL A 51 -10.12 14.68 4.92
N TYR A 52 -8.87 14.88 4.51
CA TYR A 52 -7.74 15.03 5.44
C TYR A 52 -7.96 16.19 6.41
N HIS A 53 -8.27 17.38 5.90
CA HIS A 53 -8.46 18.57 6.71
C HIS A 53 -9.67 18.44 7.64
N TRP A 54 -10.79 17.95 7.10
CA TRP A 54 -12.00 17.70 7.88
C TRP A 54 -11.74 16.72 9.02
N ALA A 55 -11.16 15.54 8.74
CA ALA A 55 -10.95 14.49 9.74
C ALA A 55 -10.03 14.95 10.87
N MET A 56 -8.98 15.71 10.53
CA MET A 56 -8.05 16.26 11.51
C MET A 56 -8.67 17.40 12.33
N TYR A 57 -9.48 18.27 11.71
CA TYR A 57 -10.14 19.37 12.40
C TYR A 57 -11.21 18.89 13.37
N THR A 58 -12.01 17.90 12.97
CA THR A 58 -13.10 17.35 13.80
C THR A 58 -12.59 16.34 14.83
N GLY A 59 -11.36 15.86 14.69
CA GLY A 59 -10.83 14.76 15.50
C GLY A 59 -11.48 13.41 15.18
N ASP A 60 -12.06 13.24 13.99
CA ASP A 60 -12.79 12.04 13.57
C ASP A 60 -11.92 10.77 13.58
N THR A 61 -10.59 10.91 13.46
CA THR A 61 -9.65 9.78 13.57
C THR A 61 -9.55 9.22 14.99
N HIS A 62 -10.07 9.94 16.00
CA HIS A 62 -9.93 9.64 17.43
C HIS A 62 -8.47 9.42 17.87
N GLY A 63 -7.53 10.13 17.24
CA GLY A 63 -6.09 10.02 17.55
C GLY A 63 -5.46 8.70 17.09
N MET A 64 -6.10 7.94 16.21
CA MET A 64 -5.52 6.75 15.59
C MET A 64 -4.74 7.10 14.31
N PRO A 65 -3.71 6.31 13.92
CA PRO A 65 -3.18 6.39 12.57
C PRO A 65 -4.30 6.14 11.56
N PHE A 66 -4.19 6.78 10.40
CA PHE A 66 -5.26 6.70 9.41
C PHE A 66 -4.76 6.66 7.98
N VAL A 67 -5.62 6.17 7.10
CA VAL A 67 -5.38 6.00 5.67
C VAL A 67 -6.46 6.74 4.89
N ILE A 68 -6.06 7.40 3.80
CA ILE A 68 -6.99 7.85 2.77
C ILE A 68 -6.67 7.10 1.48
N LEU A 69 -7.66 6.38 0.95
CA LEU A 69 -7.61 5.74 -0.36
C LEU A 69 -8.41 6.57 -1.36
N ASP A 70 -7.71 7.22 -2.29
CA ASP A 70 -8.32 7.89 -3.43
C ASP A 70 -8.54 6.87 -4.56
N LYS A 71 -9.79 6.43 -4.73
CA LYS A 71 -10.15 5.46 -5.76
C LYS A 71 -9.97 6.00 -7.17
N LYS A 72 -10.33 7.27 -7.42
CA LYS A 72 -10.22 7.90 -8.74
C LYS A 72 -8.76 7.94 -9.21
N ASN A 73 -7.83 8.16 -8.28
CA ASN A 73 -6.39 8.19 -8.56
C ASN A 73 -5.65 6.88 -8.24
N ALA A 74 -6.35 5.83 -7.82
CA ALA A 74 -5.81 4.55 -7.37
C ALA A 74 -4.57 4.72 -6.46
N THR A 75 -4.64 5.65 -5.53
CA THR A 75 -3.51 6.09 -4.69
C THR A 75 -3.89 6.01 -3.22
N MET A 76 -3.01 5.43 -2.42
CA MET A 76 -3.15 5.37 -0.97
C MET A 76 -2.21 6.37 -0.31
N LEU A 77 -2.69 6.98 0.78
CA LEU A 77 -1.92 7.85 1.66
C LEU A 77 -2.07 7.36 3.09
N VAL A 78 -0.95 7.24 3.80
CA VAL A 78 -0.91 6.76 5.18
C VAL A 78 -0.38 7.86 6.07
N PHE A 79 -1.10 8.17 7.13
CA PHE A 79 -0.82 9.23 8.09
C PHE A 79 -0.62 8.65 9.49
N SER A 80 0.28 9.23 10.27
CA SER A 80 0.35 8.95 11.71
C SER A 80 -0.81 9.64 12.45
N ALA A 81 -1.00 9.25 13.72
CA ALA A 81 -2.05 9.78 14.59
C ALA A 81 -2.06 11.32 14.72
N ASP A 82 -0.89 11.94 14.58
CA ASP A 82 -0.69 13.40 14.61
C ASP A 82 -0.92 14.08 13.24
N GLY A 83 -1.42 13.35 12.24
CA GLY A 83 -1.70 13.86 10.90
C GLY A 83 -0.49 13.94 9.96
N ARG A 84 0.72 13.53 10.38
CA ARG A 84 1.88 13.59 9.48
C ARG A 84 1.80 12.50 8.41
N LEU A 85 1.99 12.88 7.14
CA LEU A 85 2.09 11.93 6.04
C LEU A 85 3.32 11.02 6.24
N ARG A 86 3.10 9.72 6.27
CA ARG A 86 4.13 8.68 6.43
C ARG A 86 4.53 8.04 5.11
N GLY A 87 3.65 8.07 4.12
CA GLY A 87 3.95 7.63 2.76
C GLY A 87 2.72 7.66 1.86
N SER A 88 2.98 7.62 0.55
CA SER A 88 1.97 7.43 -0.48
C SER A 88 2.44 6.42 -1.53
N THR A 89 1.53 5.66 -2.12
CA THR A 89 1.83 4.67 -3.16
C THR A 89 0.65 4.50 -4.12
N PRO A 90 0.88 4.18 -5.40
CA PRO A 90 -0.15 3.55 -6.22
C PRO A 90 -0.59 2.23 -5.58
N VAL A 91 -1.86 1.89 -5.73
CA VAL A 91 -2.46 0.63 -5.28
C VAL A 91 -3.31 0.03 -6.37
N LEU A 92 -3.53 -1.28 -6.34
CA LEU A 92 -4.57 -1.95 -7.13
C LEU A 92 -5.85 -2.04 -6.31
N ILE A 93 -6.98 -1.78 -6.95
CA ILE A 93 -8.32 -1.78 -6.32
C ILE A 93 -9.29 -2.61 -7.15
N GLY A 94 -10.56 -2.65 -6.73
CA GLY A 94 -11.63 -3.36 -7.42
C GLY A 94 -11.65 -3.07 -8.92
N SER A 95 -11.95 -4.09 -9.73
CA SER A 95 -12.05 -3.92 -11.18
C SER A 95 -13.27 -3.11 -11.62
N ALA A 96 -14.33 -3.10 -10.81
CA ALA A 96 -15.54 -2.31 -11.07
C ALA A 96 -15.46 -0.94 -10.40
N ILE A 97 -15.99 0.06 -11.09
CA ILE A 97 -16.26 1.39 -10.54
C ILE A 97 -17.53 1.29 -9.70
N GLY A 98 -17.48 1.72 -8.44
CA GLY A 98 -18.65 1.75 -7.57
C GLY A 98 -18.32 1.95 -6.10
N ASP A 99 -19.24 2.57 -5.37
CA ASP A 99 -19.05 2.95 -3.97
C ASP A 99 -19.61 1.94 -2.97
N GLU A 100 -20.37 0.95 -3.42
CA GLU A 100 -21.05 -0.03 -2.56
C GLU A 100 -20.49 -1.43 -2.78
N SER A 101 -20.54 -2.26 -1.74
CA SER A 101 -20.38 -3.71 -1.83
C SER A 101 -21.74 -4.42 -1.78
N VAL A 102 -21.83 -5.60 -2.40
CA VAL A 102 -23.01 -6.45 -2.28
C VAL A 102 -22.98 -7.16 -0.91
N GLN A 103 -24.13 -7.30 -0.26
CA GLN A 103 -24.25 -8.01 1.01
C GLN A 103 -23.80 -9.48 0.87
N GLY A 104 -23.09 -9.99 1.87
CA GLY A 104 -22.58 -11.37 1.88
C GLY A 104 -21.47 -11.66 0.87
N LEU A 105 -20.88 -10.64 0.24
CA LEU A 105 -19.80 -10.84 -0.74
C LEU A 105 -18.58 -11.52 -0.12
N GLY A 106 -18.30 -11.27 1.17
CA GLY A 106 -17.21 -11.93 1.88
C GLY A 106 -17.37 -13.44 2.10
N GLU A 107 -18.60 -13.97 1.99
CA GLU A 107 -18.91 -15.39 2.16
C GLU A 107 -18.96 -16.17 0.83
N ARG A 108 -18.93 -15.46 -0.30
CA ARG A 108 -19.03 -16.04 -1.65
C ARG A 108 -17.69 -16.53 -2.16
N GLU A 109 -17.72 -17.60 -2.96
CA GLU A 109 -16.55 -18.00 -3.74
C GLU A 109 -16.18 -16.92 -4.77
N LEU A 110 -14.87 -16.70 -4.97
CA LEU A 110 -14.36 -15.70 -5.92
C LEU A 110 -14.87 -15.92 -7.36
N SER A 111 -15.03 -17.18 -7.77
CA SER A 111 -15.60 -17.58 -9.07
C SER A 111 -17.03 -17.07 -9.26
N GLY A 112 -17.79 -16.95 -8.17
CA GLY A 112 -19.18 -16.50 -8.16
C GLY A 112 -19.35 -14.99 -8.13
N ILE A 113 -18.28 -14.20 -7.94
CA ILE A 113 -18.36 -12.73 -7.90
C ILE A 113 -18.39 -12.16 -9.31
N LEU A 114 -19.51 -11.51 -9.66
CA LEU A 114 -19.74 -10.94 -10.98
C LEU A 114 -18.77 -9.78 -11.23
N PRO A 115 -18.38 -9.51 -12.49
CA PRO A 115 -17.47 -8.41 -12.81
C PRO A 115 -17.91 -7.05 -12.25
N SER A 116 -19.22 -6.76 -12.23
CA SER A 116 -19.79 -5.51 -11.70
C SER A 116 -19.78 -5.41 -10.17
N GLU A 117 -19.64 -6.54 -9.46
CA GLU A 117 -19.62 -6.60 -8.00
C GLU A 117 -18.21 -6.42 -7.41
N ARG A 118 -17.17 -6.38 -8.26
CA ARG A 118 -15.76 -6.30 -7.87
C ARG A 118 -15.36 -4.87 -7.53
N THR A 119 -16.09 -4.23 -6.63
CA THR A 119 -15.87 -2.86 -6.19
C THR A 119 -14.97 -2.81 -4.95
N THR A 120 -14.27 -1.68 -4.77
CA THR A 120 -13.72 -1.33 -3.45
C THR A 120 -14.71 -0.34 -2.82
N PRO A 121 -15.39 -0.70 -1.71
CA PRO A 121 -16.46 0.12 -1.15
C PRO A 121 -15.93 1.45 -0.63
N ALA A 122 -16.67 2.53 -0.84
CA ALA A 122 -16.40 3.83 -0.24
C ALA A 122 -16.92 3.86 1.20
N GLY A 123 -16.23 4.56 2.09
CA GLY A 123 -16.66 4.64 3.48
C GLY A 123 -15.54 4.89 4.47
N ARG A 124 -15.94 4.98 5.74
CA ARG A 124 -15.06 5.12 6.89
C ARG A 124 -15.06 3.81 7.66
N PHE A 125 -13.89 3.20 7.77
CA PHE A 125 -13.73 1.88 8.37
C PHE A 125 -12.75 1.94 9.54
N ILE A 126 -12.98 1.08 10.54
CA ILE A 126 -11.97 0.80 11.57
C ILE A 126 -11.22 -0.44 11.13
N SER A 127 -9.98 -0.23 10.71
CA SER A 127 -9.10 -1.33 10.32
C SER A 127 -8.60 -2.13 11.50
N THR A 128 -8.29 -3.40 11.26
CA THR A 128 -7.73 -4.31 12.26
C THR A 128 -6.63 -5.20 11.66
N PRO A 129 -5.59 -5.53 12.45
CA PRO A 129 -4.63 -6.55 12.06
C PRO A 129 -5.29 -7.92 11.87
N GLY A 130 -4.79 -8.71 10.93
CA GLY A 130 -5.23 -10.09 10.78
C GLY A 130 -4.30 -10.94 9.92
N ARG A 131 -4.75 -12.14 9.61
CA ARG A 131 -4.08 -13.06 8.70
C ARG A 131 -5.04 -13.57 7.64
N ASN A 132 -4.55 -13.80 6.43
CA ASN A 132 -5.30 -14.49 5.40
C ASN A 132 -5.27 -16.02 5.59
N SER A 133 -5.96 -16.75 4.71
CA SER A 133 -6.00 -18.23 4.71
C SER A 133 -4.64 -18.90 4.47
N SER A 134 -3.66 -18.18 3.92
CA SER A 134 -2.28 -18.66 3.74
C SER A 134 -1.36 -18.30 4.92
N GLY A 135 -1.90 -17.66 5.97
CA GLY A 135 -1.16 -17.24 7.16
C GLY A 135 -0.38 -15.92 7.03
N GLU A 136 -0.44 -15.23 5.88
CA GLU A 136 0.20 -13.93 5.69
C GLU A 136 -0.53 -12.85 6.49
N ASP A 137 0.22 -11.93 7.09
CA ASP A 137 -0.33 -10.74 7.73
C ASP A 137 -0.99 -9.81 6.71
N ILE A 138 -2.17 -9.32 7.06
CA ILE A 138 -2.99 -8.38 6.29
C ILE A 138 -3.61 -7.37 7.26
N VAL A 139 -4.14 -6.27 6.71
CA VAL A 139 -4.97 -5.34 7.47
C VAL A 139 -6.39 -5.43 6.94
N TRP A 140 -7.32 -5.88 7.75
CA TRP A 140 -8.75 -5.91 7.42
C TRP A 140 -9.32 -4.50 7.42
N VAL A 141 -10.16 -4.20 6.42
CA VAL A 141 -10.83 -2.90 6.27
C VAL A 141 -12.33 -3.07 6.43
N ASP A 142 -12.93 -3.96 5.65
CA ASP A 142 -14.33 -4.33 5.75
C ASP A 142 -14.42 -5.86 5.76
N TYR A 143 -14.77 -6.42 6.92
CA TYR A 143 -14.85 -7.86 7.09
C TYR A 143 -16.02 -8.48 6.32
N GLU A 144 -17.19 -7.83 6.35
CA GLU A 144 -18.41 -8.31 5.71
C GLU A 144 -18.26 -8.37 4.19
N ALA A 145 -17.55 -7.38 3.62
CA ALA A 145 -17.21 -7.35 2.20
C ALA A 145 -15.92 -8.12 1.85
N ALA A 146 -15.25 -8.75 2.83
CA ALA A 146 -13.92 -9.37 2.71
C ALA A 146 -12.87 -8.48 2.03
N VAL A 147 -12.88 -7.17 2.34
CA VAL A 147 -11.92 -6.20 1.84
C VAL A 147 -10.78 -6.03 2.83
N SER A 148 -9.56 -6.23 2.35
CA SER A 148 -8.33 -6.03 3.12
C SER A 148 -7.27 -5.26 2.33
N MET A 149 -6.36 -4.61 3.05
CA MET A 149 -5.10 -4.09 2.53
C MET A 149 -4.03 -5.15 2.65
N HIS A 150 -3.36 -5.47 1.55
CA HIS A 150 -2.27 -6.44 1.56
C HIS A 150 -1.25 -6.23 0.43
N ARG A 151 -0.14 -6.94 0.54
CA ARG A 151 0.92 -6.96 -0.48
C ARG A 151 0.36 -7.48 -1.81
N VAL A 152 0.76 -6.88 -2.92
CA VAL A 152 0.45 -7.41 -4.26
C VAL A 152 1.04 -8.81 -4.43
N ARG A 153 0.25 -9.73 -5.00
CA ARG A 153 0.67 -11.11 -5.28
C ARG A 153 0.68 -11.32 -6.80
N ALA A 154 1.86 -11.38 -7.41
CA ALA A 154 2.01 -11.55 -8.85
C ALA A 154 2.08 -13.04 -9.27
N LYS A 155 1.10 -13.84 -8.82
CA LYS A 155 1.07 -15.29 -9.10
C LYS A 155 0.63 -15.62 -10.53
N VAL A 156 -0.18 -14.76 -11.15
CA VAL A 156 -0.72 -14.95 -12.50
C VAL A 156 -0.10 -13.91 -13.43
N ALA A 157 0.79 -14.34 -14.33
CA ALA A 157 1.56 -13.44 -15.18
C ALA A 157 0.68 -12.57 -16.12
N SER A 158 -0.41 -13.13 -16.65
CA SER A 158 -1.35 -12.42 -17.54
C SER A 158 -2.08 -11.26 -16.86
N GLU A 159 -2.18 -11.24 -15.53
CA GLU A 159 -2.78 -10.12 -14.79
C GLU A 159 -1.88 -8.87 -14.79
N ARG A 160 -0.56 -9.03 -14.99
CA ARG A 160 0.42 -7.93 -15.08
C ARG A 160 0.38 -6.96 -13.88
N ARG A 161 0.14 -7.47 -12.66
CA ARG A 161 -0.12 -6.64 -11.47
C ARG A 161 1.01 -5.66 -11.12
N LEU A 162 2.27 -6.06 -11.29
CA LEU A 162 3.41 -5.18 -11.02
C LEU A 162 3.51 -4.07 -12.06
N GLN A 163 3.24 -4.38 -13.33
CA GLN A 163 3.22 -3.39 -14.41
C GLN A 163 2.06 -2.41 -14.23
N ARG A 164 0.88 -2.89 -13.81
CA ARG A 164 -0.27 -2.04 -13.45
C ARG A 164 0.10 -1.04 -12.35
N LEU A 165 0.73 -1.51 -11.26
CA LEU A 165 1.21 -0.62 -10.19
C LEU A 165 2.23 0.44 -10.65
N ALA A 166 3.01 0.13 -11.69
CA ALA A 166 3.97 1.05 -12.27
C ALA A 166 3.38 1.96 -13.37
N SER A 167 2.12 1.72 -13.78
CA SER A 167 1.48 2.49 -14.84
C SER A 167 1.13 3.90 -14.38
N PRO A 168 1.22 4.91 -15.27
CA PRO A 168 0.79 6.27 -14.94
C PRO A 168 -0.75 6.42 -14.86
N THR A 169 -1.54 5.51 -15.45
CA THR A 169 -2.99 5.63 -15.55
C THR A 169 -3.71 4.89 -14.40
N PRO A 170 -4.54 5.57 -13.59
CA PRO A 170 -5.30 4.92 -12.51
C PRO A 170 -6.24 3.80 -12.96
N ASP A 171 -6.67 3.81 -14.23
CA ASP A 171 -7.53 2.76 -14.79
C ASP A 171 -6.80 1.42 -14.91
N ASP A 172 -5.48 1.44 -15.14
CA ASP A 172 -4.68 0.22 -15.19
C ASP A 172 -4.63 -0.48 -13.82
N ASN A 173 -4.91 0.25 -12.74
CA ASN A 173 -4.85 -0.27 -11.39
C ASN A 173 -6.13 -1.01 -10.95
N ARG A 174 -7.15 -1.08 -11.81
CA ARG A 174 -8.43 -1.77 -11.55
C ARG A 174 -8.35 -3.23 -11.97
N ILE A 175 -8.24 -4.14 -11.01
CA ILE A 175 -8.06 -5.59 -11.29
C ILE A 175 -8.48 -6.53 -10.16
N SER A 176 -8.57 -6.05 -8.92
CA SER A 176 -8.91 -6.90 -7.78
C SER A 176 -10.41 -7.19 -7.68
N PHE A 177 -10.79 -8.07 -6.76
CA PHE A 177 -12.18 -8.31 -6.37
C PHE A 177 -12.71 -7.32 -5.32
N GLY A 178 -11.89 -6.35 -4.89
CA GLY A 178 -12.24 -5.32 -3.90
C GLY A 178 -11.09 -5.02 -2.94
N CYS A 179 -10.23 -6.00 -2.65
CA CYS A 179 -9.05 -5.83 -1.82
C CYS A 179 -8.07 -4.78 -2.38
N ILE A 180 -7.38 -4.08 -1.48
CA ILE A 180 -6.45 -3.01 -1.83
C ILE A 180 -5.04 -3.60 -1.83
N ASN A 181 -4.38 -3.63 -2.99
CA ASN A 181 -3.07 -4.26 -3.15
C ASN A 181 -1.97 -3.22 -3.35
N MET A 182 -0.86 -3.35 -2.64
CA MET A 182 0.24 -2.38 -2.70
C MET A 182 1.61 -3.04 -2.83
N PRO A 183 2.66 -2.28 -3.23
CA PRO A 183 4.03 -2.78 -3.26
C PRO A 183 4.43 -3.38 -1.89
N PRO A 184 5.11 -4.54 -1.86
CA PRO A 184 5.47 -5.18 -0.59
C PRO A 184 6.34 -4.31 0.31
N VAL A 185 7.24 -3.52 -0.28
CA VAL A 185 8.09 -2.58 0.45
C VAL A 185 7.23 -1.55 1.19
N PHE A 186 6.29 -0.90 0.49
CA PHE A 186 5.39 0.09 1.11
C PHE A 186 4.57 -0.52 2.24
N TYR A 187 4.03 -1.72 2.02
CA TYR A 187 3.28 -2.42 3.08
C TYR A 187 4.16 -2.65 4.31
N ASN A 188 5.36 -3.19 4.12
CA ASN A 188 6.24 -3.57 5.22
C ASN A 188 6.82 -2.36 5.99
N THR A 189 7.09 -1.25 5.30
CA THR A 189 7.78 -0.10 5.91
C THR A 189 6.83 1.00 6.36
N VAL A 190 5.59 1.04 5.86
CA VAL A 190 4.61 2.11 6.15
C VAL A 190 3.34 1.56 6.78
N VAL A 191 2.66 0.62 6.12
CA VAL A 191 1.35 0.13 6.57
C VAL A 191 1.46 -0.76 7.80
N HIS A 192 2.28 -1.82 7.74
CA HIS A 192 2.41 -2.80 8.81
C HIS A 192 2.84 -2.18 10.16
N PRO A 193 3.83 -1.27 10.23
CA PRO A 193 4.22 -0.65 11.50
C PRO A 193 3.11 0.16 12.18
N LEU A 194 2.16 0.72 11.42
CA LEU A 194 1.09 1.58 11.95
C LEU A 194 -0.24 0.84 12.16
N LEU A 195 -0.56 -0.07 11.24
CA LEU A 195 -1.90 -0.68 11.11
C LEU A 195 -1.86 -2.21 11.19
N GLY A 196 -0.67 -2.81 11.13
CA GLY A 196 -0.45 -4.25 11.23
C GLY A 196 -0.40 -4.77 12.67
N ASN A 197 -0.34 -3.87 13.67
CA ASN A 197 -0.28 -4.23 15.09
C ASN A 197 -1.29 -3.46 15.95
N ALA A 198 -2.04 -2.52 15.37
CA ALA A 198 -3.01 -1.69 16.05
C ALA A 198 -4.18 -1.34 15.11
N ARG A 199 -5.28 -0.87 15.68
CA ARG A 199 -6.40 -0.33 14.90
C ARG A 199 -6.03 1.02 14.29
N GLY A 200 -6.64 1.34 13.15
CA GLY A 200 -6.58 2.66 12.54
C GLY A 200 -7.82 2.97 11.73
N VAL A 201 -7.99 4.23 11.33
CA VAL A 201 -9.12 4.63 10.48
C VAL A 201 -8.74 4.52 9.01
N VAL A 202 -9.62 3.97 8.18
CA VAL A 202 -9.44 3.94 6.73
C VAL A 202 -10.60 4.68 6.09
N TYR A 203 -10.31 5.79 5.43
CA TYR A 203 -11.24 6.49 4.56
C TYR A 203 -11.02 6.02 3.13
N ILE A 204 -12.03 5.41 2.53
CA ILE A 204 -12.04 5.09 1.10
C ILE A 204 -12.93 6.12 0.40
N LEU A 205 -12.32 6.99 -0.40
CA LEU A 205 -13.02 8.07 -1.08
C LEU A 205 -13.98 7.52 -2.13
N PRO A 206 -15.18 8.11 -2.28
CA PRO A 206 -16.13 7.71 -3.30
C PRO A 206 -15.67 8.06 -4.71
N GLU A 207 -16.19 7.34 -5.69
CA GLU A 207 -15.97 7.59 -7.12
C GLU A 207 -17.26 7.76 -7.94
N THR A 208 -18.43 7.48 -7.35
CA THR A 208 -19.74 7.79 -7.96
C THR A 208 -20.53 8.83 -7.18
N ARG A 209 -20.12 9.14 -5.94
CA ARG A 209 -20.63 10.26 -5.13
C ARG A 209 -19.50 11.22 -4.73
N THR A 210 -19.86 12.34 -4.11
CA THR A 210 -18.88 13.29 -3.54
C THR A 210 -18.44 12.86 -2.15
N ALA A 211 -17.22 13.23 -1.75
CA ALA A 211 -16.74 13.01 -0.38
C ALA A 211 -17.67 13.63 0.67
N SER A 212 -18.17 14.85 0.43
CA SER A 212 -19.16 15.49 1.31
C SER A 212 -20.44 14.68 1.49
N ALA A 213 -20.97 14.05 0.43
CA ALA A 213 -22.16 13.21 0.55
C ALA A 213 -21.88 11.90 1.30
N GLN A 214 -20.67 11.34 1.16
CA GLN A 214 -20.27 10.09 1.80
C GLN A 214 -19.96 10.26 3.29
N PHE A 215 -19.30 11.37 3.67
CA PHE A 215 -18.73 11.56 5.00
C PHE A 215 -19.36 12.71 5.79
N GLY A 216 -20.17 13.55 5.16
CA GLY A 216 -20.53 14.86 5.73
C GLY A 216 -19.34 15.82 5.82
N SER A 217 -18.26 15.56 5.06
CA SER A 217 -17.06 16.40 5.04
C SER A 217 -17.31 17.74 4.36
N PHE A 218 -16.55 18.76 4.77
CA PHE A 218 -16.66 20.12 4.28
C PHE A 218 -15.29 20.75 4.10
N ASP A 219 -15.23 21.76 3.23
CA ASP A 219 -14.01 22.54 3.05
C ASP A 219 -13.82 23.46 4.25
N LEU A 220 -12.60 23.45 4.81
CA LEU A 220 -12.20 24.43 5.81
C LEU A 220 -11.77 25.74 5.13
N PRO A 221 -12.04 26.91 5.74
CA PRO A 221 -11.37 28.15 5.37
C PRO A 221 -9.84 27.96 5.38
N ALA A 222 -9.13 28.57 4.44
CA ALA A 222 -7.70 28.35 4.24
C ALA A 222 -6.86 28.59 5.52
N SER A 223 -7.25 29.55 6.36
CA SER A 223 -6.60 29.83 7.64
C SER A 223 -6.69 28.67 8.65
N GLN A 224 -7.79 27.92 8.64
CA GLN A 224 -7.99 26.77 9.53
C GLN A 224 -7.33 25.51 8.97
N ALA A 225 -7.31 25.33 7.65
CA ALA A 225 -6.58 24.24 7.00
C ALA A 225 -5.06 24.31 7.25
N VAL A 226 -4.49 25.51 7.27
CA VAL A 226 -3.07 25.74 7.60
C VAL A 226 -2.78 25.41 9.07
N ALA A 227 -3.68 25.75 9.99
CA ALA A 227 -3.52 25.42 11.41
C ALA A 227 -3.54 23.90 11.67
N VAL A 228 -4.30 23.14 10.88
CA VAL A 228 -4.32 21.67 10.90
C VAL A 228 -3.04 21.06 10.32
N ALA A 229 -2.39 21.72 9.37
CA ALA A 229 -1.16 21.23 8.73
C ALA A 229 0.11 21.48 9.56
N ILE A 230 0.08 22.41 10.51
CA ILE A 230 1.18 22.71 11.42
C ILE A 230 0.86 22.05 12.77
N PRO A 231 1.47 20.91 13.14
CA PRO A 231 1.31 20.39 14.49
C PRO A 231 1.79 21.48 15.44
N THR A 232 0.86 22.01 16.25
CA THR A 232 1.17 23.04 17.23
C THR A 232 2.22 22.43 18.15
N ALA A 233 3.44 22.97 18.12
CA ALA A 233 4.46 22.59 19.07
C ALA A 233 3.92 22.93 20.46
N THR A 234 3.45 21.92 21.19
CA THR A 234 3.05 22.09 22.58
C THR A 234 4.28 22.55 23.35
N GLN A 235 4.34 23.83 23.69
CA GLN A 235 5.24 24.31 24.73
C GLN A 235 4.85 23.59 26.02
N GLY A 236 5.81 22.85 26.57
CA GLY A 236 5.64 22.14 27.82
C GLY A 236 5.25 23.08 28.97
N ARG A 237 4.41 22.55 29.84
CA ARG A 237 4.39 22.88 31.27
C ARG A 237 4.44 21.58 32.05
#